data_AF-A0A7W9G744-F1
#
_entry.id   AF-A0A7W9G744-F1
#
_cell.length_a   1.000
_cell.length_b   1.000
_cell.length_c   1.000
_cell.angle_alpha   90.00
_cell.angle_beta   90.00
_cell.angle_gamma   90.00
#
_symmetry.space_group_name_H-M   'P 1'
#
loop_
_entity.id
_entity.type
_entity.pdbx_description
1 polymer ?
#
loop_
_entity_poly.entity_id
_entity_poly.type
_entity_poly.pdbx_seq_one_letter_code
_entity_poly.pdbx_strand_id
1 'polypeptide(L)'
;MSGAAGSVRVVRAYLRSRGPARGGLLDRYVAGFGLAMLAAVLGQPLTTVLQGLAGAADPARVSAGAALLALALAGFLAAARAAGPVMLPAPDASWLLPSPLNRRHLLGRTARVLLAVAVAAGLLLGLGLVAVLGAPDQLVWRLLGALVVGVSATAGGMALAVLGQASQSWQVWLTAATVALLVAAVVTVSGQLRTVLAVAASAPLSAVAVAAALAAASSTLLVRHAWASLDRIPTRTLVTASTRAGHVADAAVGLDPEVLTWIAEDNHWRARKLSSRRWPSLPAPLALAWHDWRRVGRRPGRLGVMFAMSALPAVLAQAGGAPVTLGAAVLAGSLAVAAMSVSGARRDGDNPALSRLLGVDRRQALAARAVLPMLLGGAWATLGLAALSVGGALPGAWWLFGPLAAPTLAAAALRMARRGPIDHSMPIIDTPGGAIPTGPLRWALTGVDLAVLGCLPAVAALLSPPGPLGGFLAAQAAAGALVLVGYVIRNRG
;
A
#
# COMPACT_ATOMS: atom_id res chain seq x y z
N MET A 1 -6.40 36.89 -46.63
CA MET A 1 -6.24 35.83 -45.60
C MET A 1 -5.03 36.04 -44.66
N SER A 2 -4.48 37.25 -44.55
CA SER A 2 -3.31 37.58 -43.69
C SER A 2 -3.67 38.06 -42.27
N GLY A 3 -4.92 38.43 -42.00
CA GLY A 3 -5.35 38.99 -40.71
C GLY A 3 -5.45 37.98 -39.55
N ALA A 4 -5.71 36.70 -39.83
CA ALA A 4 -5.88 35.68 -38.79
C ALA A 4 -4.55 35.27 -38.12
N ALA A 5 -3.43 35.37 -38.83
CA ALA A 5 -2.12 35.02 -38.28
C ALA A 5 -1.61 36.03 -37.23
N GLY A 6 -2.00 37.31 -37.38
CA GLY A 6 -1.70 38.37 -36.42
C GLY A 6 -2.43 38.16 -35.08
N SER A 7 -3.72 37.83 -35.11
CA SER A 7 -4.50 37.64 -33.88
C SER A 7 -4.03 36.42 -33.07
N VAL A 8 -3.65 35.31 -33.73
CA VAL A 8 -3.13 34.11 -33.06
C VAL A 8 -1.77 34.38 -32.39
N ARG A 9 -0.90 35.19 -33.02
CA ARG A 9 0.38 35.59 -32.41
C ARG A 9 0.17 36.50 -31.20
N VAL A 10 -0.75 37.46 -31.28
CA VAL A 10 -1.10 38.36 -30.17
C VAL A 10 -1.72 37.59 -29.01
N VAL A 11 -2.65 36.66 -29.28
CA VAL A 11 -3.25 35.80 -28.25
C VAL A 11 -2.19 34.87 -27.63
N ARG A 12 -1.28 34.29 -28.42
CA ARG A 12 -0.15 33.50 -27.87
C ARG A 12 0.81 34.36 -27.05
N ALA A 13 1.10 35.58 -27.49
CA ALA A 13 1.95 36.51 -26.74
C ALA A 13 1.29 36.89 -25.41
N TYR A 14 -0.02 37.17 -25.42
CA TYR A 14 -0.83 37.46 -24.24
C TYR A 14 -0.91 36.27 -23.26
N LEU A 15 -1.09 35.05 -23.78
CA LEU A 15 -1.09 33.83 -22.97
C LEU A 15 0.30 33.46 -22.44
N ARG A 16 1.38 33.79 -23.16
CA ARG A 16 2.76 33.62 -22.66
C ARG A 16 3.14 34.69 -21.64
N SER A 17 2.69 35.93 -21.81
CA SER A 17 2.90 37.01 -20.83
C SER A 17 2.10 36.79 -19.56
N ARG A 18 0.92 36.14 -19.66
CA ARG A 18 0.18 35.53 -18.55
C ARG A 18 0.47 34.03 -18.38
N GLY A 19 1.71 33.62 -18.69
CA GLY A 19 2.15 32.23 -18.49
C GLY A 19 1.77 31.75 -17.09
N PRO A 20 1.53 30.43 -16.92
CA PRO A 20 0.95 29.87 -15.70
C PRO A 20 1.65 30.48 -14.50
N ALA A 21 0.88 31.11 -13.60
CA ALA A 21 1.39 31.72 -12.39
C ALA A 21 2.44 30.78 -11.83
N ARG A 22 3.70 31.23 -11.88
CA ARG A 22 4.81 30.51 -11.27
C ARG A 22 4.32 30.14 -9.88
N GLY A 23 4.28 28.85 -9.56
CA GLY A 23 3.78 28.37 -8.27
C GLY A 23 4.27 29.30 -7.18
N GLY A 24 3.35 29.75 -6.34
CA GLY A 24 3.61 30.83 -5.40
C GLY A 24 4.87 30.54 -4.60
N LEU A 25 5.50 31.56 -4.03
CA LEU A 25 6.65 31.34 -3.14
C LEU A 25 6.32 30.28 -2.06
N LEU A 26 5.07 30.24 -1.62
CA LEU A 26 4.53 29.20 -0.75
C LEU A 26 4.58 27.79 -1.37
N ASP A 27 4.14 27.59 -2.62
CA ASP A 27 4.18 26.26 -3.27
C ASP A 27 5.62 25.74 -3.39
N ARG A 28 6.55 26.63 -3.72
CA ARG A 28 7.98 26.29 -3.82
C ARG A 28 8.58 26.00 -2.45
N TYR A 29 8.20 26.78 -1.45
CA TYR A 29 8.58 26.55 -0.06
C TYR A 29 8.06 25.19 0.42
N VAL A 30 6.78 24.89 0.22
CA VAL A 30 6.16 23.61 0.60
C VAL A 30 6.82 22.44 -0.13
N ALA A 31 7.07 22.56 -1.44
CA ALA A 31 7.77 21.53 -2.20
C ALA A 31 9.22 21.33 -1.73
N GLY A 32 9.96 22.43 -1.50
CA GLY A 32 11.34 22.39 -1.02
C GLY A 32 11.43 21.81 0.39
N PHE A 33 10.56 22.24 1.30
CA PHE A 33 10.47 21.73 2.66
C PHE A 33 10.07 20.25 2.67
N GLY A 34 9.09 19.84 1.86
CA GLY A 34 8.70 18.44 1.71
C GLY A 34 9.84 17.56 1.21
N LEU A 35 10.62 18.04 0.23
CA LEU A 35 11.83 17.35 -0.24
C LEU A 35 12.91 17.26 0.84
N ALA A 36 13.14 18.33 1.61
CA ALA A 36 14.10 18.34 2.70
C ALA A 36 13.70 17.37 3.82
N MET A 37 12.42 17.34 4.18
CA MET A 37 11.89 16.39 5.17
C MET A 37 12.03 14.95 4.69
N LEU A 38 11.70 14.68 3.42
CA LEU A 38 11.88 13.36 2.82
C LEU A 38 13.35 12.94 2.79
N ALA A 39 14.26 13.86 2.49
CA ALA A 39 15.70 13.63 2.56
C ALA A 39 16.19 13.37 4.00
N ALA A 40 15.64 14.06 5.00
CA ALA A 40 15.99 13.84 6.41
C ALA A 40 15.52 12.46 6.89
N VAL A 41 14.28 12.07 6.57
CA VAL A 41 13.69 10.78 6.95
C VAL A 41 14.39 9.62 6.25
N LEU A 42 14.71 9.76 4.96
CA LEU A 42 15.38 8.73 4.19
C LEU A 42 16.91 8.77 4.28
N GLY A 43 17.48 9.83 4.87
CA GLY A 43 18.92 10.05 4.91
C GLY A 43 19.67 8.92 5.60
N GLN A 44 19.27 8.59 6.82
CA GLN A 44 19.86 7.48 7.60
C GLN A 44 19.79 6.12 6.87
N PRO A 45 18.61 5.61 6.47
CA PRO A 45 18.55 4.33 5.77
C PRO A 45 19.32 4.35 4.44
N LEU A 46 19.33 5.47 3.72
CA LEU A 46 20.09 5.61 2.48
C LEU A 46 21.60 5.57 2.75
N THR A 47 22.09 6.25 3.80
CA THR A 47 23.51 6.20 4.17
C THR A 47 23.95 4.81 4.58
N THR A 48 23.14 4.07 5.33
CA THR A 48 23.44 2.68 5.71
C THR A 48 23.53 1.77 4.49
N VAL A 49 22.61 1.94 3.52
CA VAL A 49 22.66 1.21 2.26
C VAL A 49 23.93 1.56 1.46
N LEU A 50 24.22 2.85 1.30
CA LEU A 50 25.38 3.33 0.54
C LEU A 50 26.71 2.83 1.12
N GLN A 51 26.85 2.81 2.44
CA GLN A 51 28.04 2.30 3.13
C GLN A 51 28.22 0.78 2.93
N GLY A 52 27.12 0.04 2.74
CA GLY A 52 27.13 -1.41 2.51
C GLY A 52 27.34 -1.84 1.06
N LEU A 53 27.31 -0.92 0.08
CA LEU A 53 27.33 -1.27 -1.35
C LEU A 53 28.66 -1.89 -1.83
N ALA A 54 29.77 -1.64 -1.12
CA ALA A 54 31.09 -2.14 -1.50
C ALA A 54 31.36 -3.60 -1.11
N GLY A 55 30.43 -4.24 -0.39
CA GLY A 55 30.58 -5.62 0.09
C GLY A 55 30.13 -6.68 -0.92
N ALA A 56 30.63 -7.91 -0.75
CA ALA A 56 30.08 -9.09 -1.41
C ALA A 56 28.67 -9.38 -0.88
N ALA A 57 27.77 -9.83 -1.76
CA ALA A 57 26.41 -10.15 -1.40
C ALA A 57 26.33 -11.38 -0.48
N ASP A 58 25.58 -11.27 0.61
CA ASP A 58 25.26 -12.42 1.47
C ASP A 58 24.29 -13.36 0.74
N PRO A 59 24.72 -14.59 0.33
CA PRO A 59 23.89 -15.50 -0.44
C PRO A 59 22.58 -15.89 0.27
N ALA A 60 22.53 -15.79 1.60
CA ALA A 60 21.34 -16.06 2.39
C ALA A 60 20.28 -14.96 2.28
N ARG A 61 20.70 -13.70 2.04
CA ARG A 61 19.81 -12.53 2.00
C ARG A 61 19.40 -12.12 0.59
N VAL A 62 20.17 -12.52 -0.42
CA VAL A 62 19.93 -12.18 -1.84
C VAL A 62 18.52 -12.57 -2.30
N SER A 63 18.05 -13.77 -1.95
CA SER A 63 16.72 -14.26 -2.31
C SER A 63 15.59 -13.44 -1.67
N ALA A 64 15.72 -13.14 -0.38
CA ALA A 64 14.74 -12.35 0.36
C ALA A 64 14.71 -10.89 -0.12
N GLY A 65 15.88 -10.30 -0.36
CA GLY A 65 16.00 -8.97 -0.94
C GLY A 65 15.38 -8.87 -2.33
N ALA A 66 15.64 -9.84 -3.21
CA ALA A 66 15.04 -9.88 -4.54
C ALA A 66 13.51 -10.02 -4.48
N ALA A 67 12.99 -10.81 -3.53
CA ALA A 67 11.56 -10.95 -3.30
C ALA A 67 10.92 -9.63 -2.84
N LEU A 68 11.56 -8.91 -1.92
CA LEU A 68 11.09 -7.60 -1.45
C LEU A 68 11.07 -6.58 -2.59
N LEU A 69 12.08 -6.58 -3.47
CA LEU A 69 12.10 -5.71 -4.66
C LEU A 69 10.96 -6.05 -5.64
N ALA A 70 10.72 -7.35 -5.88
CA ALA A 70 9.61 -7.79 -6.73
C ALA A 70 8.24 -7.39 -6.12
N LEU A 71 8.06 -7.54 -4.81
CA LEU A 71 6.87 -7.10 -4.08
C LEU A 71 6.71 -5.58 -4.12
N ALA A 72 7.79 -4.82 -3.96
CA ALA A 72 7.77 -3.36 -4.03
C ALA A 72 7.34 -2.88 -5.42
N LEU A 73 7.87 -3.49 -6.49
CA LEU A 73 7.45 -3.19 -7.85
C LEU A 73 6.00 -3.59 -8.10
N ALA A 74 5.56 -4.78 -7.65
CA ALA A 74 4.17 -5.21 -7.77
C ALA A 74 3.20 -4.26 -7.03
N GLY A 75 3.59 -3.82 -5.82
CA GLY A 75 2.85 -2.83 -5.04
C GLY A 75 2.78 -1.47 -5.75
N PHE A 76 3.88 -1.00 -6.33
CA PHE A 76 3.92 0.21 -7.13
C PHE A 76 2.95 0.15 -8.33
N LEU A 77 2.93 -0.97 -9.07
CA LEU A 77 2.00 -1.16 -10.20
C LEU A 77 0.55 -1.27 -9.75
N ALA A 78 0.29 -1.95 -8.64
CA ALA A 78 -1.04 -2.05 -8.06
C ALA A 78 -1.57 -0.68 -7.60
N ALA A 79 -0.70 0.15 -7.01
CA ALA A 79 -1.03 1.52 -6.61
C ALA A 79 -1.30 2.40 -7.83
N ALA A 80 -0.45 2.35 -8.85
CA ALA A 80 -0.66 3.07 -10.12
C ALA A 80 -2.01 2.69 -10.75
N ARG A 81 -2.31 1.39 -10.82
CA ARG A 81 -3.60 0.89 -11.34
C ARG A 81 -4.80 1.39 -10.53
N ALA A 82 -4.69 1.44 -9.20
CA ALA A 82 -5.78 1.85 -8.32
C ALA A 82 -6.07 3.35 -8.43
N ALA A 83 -5.03 4.18 -8.47
CA ALA A 83 -5.14 5.63 -8.63
C ALA A 83 -5.66 6.00 -10.04
N GLY A 84 -5.26 5.24 -11.06
CA GLY A 84 -5.45 5.62 -12.45
C GLY A 84 -4.37 6.63 -12.84
N PRO A 85 -3.25 6.19 -13.44
CA PRO A 85 -2.01 6.97 -13.47
C PRO A 85 -2.20 8.35 -14.09
N VAL A 86 -2.91 8.48 -15.21
CA VAL A 86 -3.22 9.79 -15.79
C VAL A 86 -4.51 10.35 -15.21
N MET A 87 -4.39 11.53 -14.61
CA MET A 87 -5.45 12.28 -13.95
C MET A 87 -5.32 13.78 -14.23
N LEU A 88 -6.44 14.49 -14.13
CA LEU A 88 -6.50 15.95 -14.13
C LEU A 88 -7.16 16.39 -12.82
N PRO A 89 -6.92 17.61 -12.34
CA PRO A 89 -7.75 18.19 -11.30
C PRO A 89 -9.23 18.12 -11.72
N ALA A 90 -10.13 17.79 -10.78
CA ALA A 90 -11.56 17.71 -11.04
C ALA A 90 -12.15 18.94 -11.79
N PRO A 91 -11.81 20.20 -11.43
CA PRO A 91 -12.31 21.36 -12.18
C PRO A 91 -11.76 21.42 -13.61
N ASP A 92 -10.50 21.07 -13.82
CA ASP A 92 -9.91 21.02 -15.16
C ASP A 92 -10.55 19.92 -16.01
N ALA A 93 -10.85 18.77 -15.40
CA ALA A 93 -11.47 17.65 -16.07
C ALA A 93 -12.88 17.98 -16.59
N SER A 94 -13.69 18.74 -15.85
CA SER A 94 -15.07 19.06 -16.24
C SER A 94 -15.16 20.03 -17.43
N TRP A 95 -14.19 20.94 -17.58
CA TRP A 95 -14.22 21.97 -18.62
C TRP A 95 -13.24 21.71 -19.79
N LEU A 96 -12.07 21.13 -19.53
CA LEU A 96 -11.04 20.92 -20.55
C LEU A 96 -11.21 19.61 -21.33
N LEU A 97 -11.72 18.55 -20.72
CA LEU A 97 -11.97 17.29 -21.44
C LEU A 97 -13.07 17.36 -22.54
N PRO A 98 -14.17 18.13 -22.37
CA PRO A 98 -15.13 18.33 -23.46
C PRO A 98 -14.66 19.36 -24.50
N SER A 99 -13.67 20.20 -24.17
CA SER A 99 -13.15 21.20 -25.11
C SER A 99 -12.41 20.54 -26.28
N PRO A 100 -12.39 21.14 -27.49
CA PRO A 100 -11.72 20.60 -28.67
C PRO A 100 -10.18 20.77 -28.62
N LEU A 101 -9.58 20.74 -27.42
CA LEU A 101 -8.15 20.85 -27.22
C LEU A 101 -7.44 19.52 -27.52
N ASN A 102 -6.17 19.63 -27.93
CA ASN A 102 -5.32 18.47 -28.13
C ASN A 102 -5.02 17.81 -26.76
N ARG A 103 -5.64 16.65 -26.51
CA ARG A 103 -5.60 15.95 -25.21
C ARG A 103 -4.19 15.56 -24.80
N ARG A 104 -3.33 15.19 -25.76
CA ARG A 104 -1.93 14.85 -25.51
C ARG A 104 -1.10 16.00 -24.94
N HIS A 105 -1.37 17.24 -25.34
CA HIS A 105 -0.69 18.40 -24.73
C HIS A 105 -1.16 18.64 -23.30
N LEU A 106 -2.46 18.47 -23.07
CA LEU A 106 -3.08 18.67 -21.76
C LEU A 106 -2.63 17.60 -20.75
N LEU A 107 -2.69 16.32 -21.14
CA LEU A 107 -2.27 15.18 -20.31
C LEU A 107 -0.75 15.02 -20.27
N GLY A 108 -0.02 15.58 -21.24
CA GLY A 108 1.44 15.50 -21.33
C GLY A 108 2.17 16.15 -20.16
N ARG A 109 1.54 17.10 -19.45
CA ARG A 109 2.08 17.64 -18.20
C ARG A 109 2.03 16.59 -17.09
N THR A 110 0.87 16.00 -16.84
CA THR A 110 0.71 14.93 -15.83
C THR A 110 1.58 13.73 -16.17
N ALA A 111 1.64 13.33 -17.44
CA ALA A 111 2.47 12.22 -17.90
C ALA A 111 3.96 12.42 -17.59
N ARG A 112 4.48 13.66 -17.68
CA ARG A 112 5.86 13.97 -17.29
C ARG A 112 6.10 13.89 -15.78
N VAL A 113 5.13 14.29 -14.97
CA VAL A 113 5.21 14.15 -13.50
C VAL A 113 5.22 12.67 -13.12
N LEU A 114 4.35 11.86 -13.74
CA LEU A 114 4.34 10.40 -13.52
C LEU A 114 5.66 9.75 -13.94
N LEU A 115 6.26 10.20 -15.05
CA LEU A 115 7.57 9.74 -15.46
C LEU A 115 8.64 10.10 -14.42
N ALA A 116 8.62 11.31 -13.87
CA ALA A 116 9.55 11.72 -12.81
C ALA A 116 9.37 10.87 -11.54
N VAL A 117 8.12 10.59 -11.13
CA VAL A 117 7.82 9.69 -10.00
C VAL A 117 8.31 8.27 -10.27
N ALA A 118 8.10 7.75 -11.49
CA ALA A 118 8.57 6.44 -11.88
C ALA A 118 10.11 6.38 -11.87
N VAL A 119 10.78 7.39 -12.42
CA VAL A 119 12.26 7.49 -12.38
C VAL A 119 12.74 7.49 -10.93
N ALA A 120 12.16 8.31 -10.05
CA ALA A 120 12.55 8.35 -8.63
C ALA A 120 12.36 6.99 -7.93
N ALA A 121 11.21 6.35 -8.13
CA ALA A 121 10.95 5.00 -7.60
C ALA A 121 11.94 3.97 -8.17
N GLY A 122 12.27 4.08 -9.46
CA GLY A 122 13.22 3.21 -10.13
C GLY A 122 14.66 3.36 -9.67
N LEU A 123 15.08 4.59 -9.35
CA LEU A 123 16.39 4.82 -8.72
C LEU A 123 16.47 4.15 -7.35
N LEU A 124 15.41 4.24 -6.54
CA LEU A 124 15.34 3.55 -5.24
C LEU A 124 15.38 2.02 -5.40
N LEU A 125 14.62 1.46 -6.36
CA LEU A 125 14.67 0.02 -6.64
C LEU A 125 16.02 -0.42 -7.21
N GLY A 126 16.65 0.40 -8.04
CA GLY A 126 17.99 0.14 -8.58
C GLY A 126 19.06 0.16 -7.49
N LEU A 127 19.01 1.13 -6.57
CA LEU A 127 19.85 1.15 -5.37
C LEU A 127 19.65 -0.10 -4.51
N GLY A 128 18.39 -0.48 -4.28
CA GLY A 128 18.05 -1.71 -3.58
C GLY A 128 18.58 -2.96 -4.30
N LEU A 129 18.54 -2.98 -5.64
CA LEU A 129 19.05 -4.10 -6.43
C LEU A 129 20.56 -4.29 -6.25
N VAL A 130 21.35 -3.20 -6.26
CA VAL A 130 22.80 -3.29 -5.96
C VAL A 130 23.02 -3.70 -4.51
N ALA A 131 22.26 -3.16 -3.57
CA ALA A 131 22.38 -3.53 -2.16
C ALA A 131 22.11 -5.02 -1.90
N VAL A 132 21.22 -5.63 -2.71
CA VAL A 132 20.88 -7.06 -2.62
C VAL A 132 21.88 -7.93 -3.36
N LEU A 133 22.26 -7.59 -4.59
CA LEU A 133 23.13 -8.42 -5.43
C LEU A 133 24.63 -8.17 -5.18
N GLY A 134 24.97 -7.12 -4.43
CA GLY A 134 26.34 -6.68 -4.19
C GLY A 134 27.02 -6.14 -5.44
N ALA A 135 28.21 -5.59 -5.24
CA ALA A 135 29.07 -5.14 -6.32
C ALA A 135 30.51 -5.60 -6.08
N PRO A 136 30.82 -6.89 -6.31
CA PRO A 136 32.16 -7.44 -6.06
C PRO A 136 33.25 -6.86 -6.98
N ASP A 137 32.84 -6.29 -8.12
CA ASP A 137 33.73 -5.68 -9.13
C ASP A 137 33.52 -4.15 -9.20
N GLN A 138 33.77 -3.54 -10.37
CA GLN A 138 33.61 -2.11 -10.64
C GLN A 138 32.22 -1.55 -10.23
N LEU A 139 32.12 -1.10 -8.97
CA LEU A 139 30.91 -0.62 -8.30
C LEU A 139 30.12 0.39 -9.15
N VAL A 140 30.82 1.32 -9.77
CA VAL A 140 30.22 2.39 -10.58
C VAL A 140 29.38 1.82 -11.73
N TRP A 141 29.91 0.85 -12.48
CA TRP A 141 29.21 0.29 -13.64
C TRP A 141 28.06 -0.62 -13.25
N ARG A 142 28.22 -1.40 -12.17
CA ARG A 142 27.13 -2.22 -11.62
C ARG A 142 25.99 -1.35 -11.07
N LEU A 143 26.34 -0.25 -10.40
CA LEU A 143 25.39 0.73 -9.93
C LEU A 143 24.62 1.35 -11.10
N LEU A 144 25.32 1.85 -12.12
CA LEU A 144 24.67 2.41 -13.30
C LEU A 144 23.74 1.39 -13.99
N GLY A 145 24.19 0.15 -14.18
CA GLY A 145 23.36 -0.91 -14.75
C GLY A 145 22.09 -1.18 -13.94
N ALA A 146 22.21 -1.31 -12.62
CA ALA A 146 21.07 -1.54 -11.73
C ALA A 146 20.11 -0.34 -11.66
N LEU A 147 20.62 0.89 -11.66
CA LEU A 147 19.80 2.11 -11.74
C LEU A 147 19.02 2.14 -13.06
N VAL A 148 19.66 1.83 -14.19
CA VAL A 148 18.99 1.77 -15.50
C VAL A 148 17.90 0.70 -15.49
N VAL A 149 18.16 -0.49 -14.95
CA VAL A 149 17.16 -1.57 -14.84
C VAL A 149 15.99 -1.15 -13.95
N GLY A 150 16.26 -0.57 -12.77
CA GLY A 150 15.22 -0.10 -11.85
C GLY A 150 14.33 1.01 -12.44
N VAL A 151 14.95 2.02 -13.08
CA VAL A 151 14.25 3.08 -13.82
C VAL A 151 13.46 2.51 -14.99
N SER A 152 14.03 1.58 -15.74
CA SER A 152 13.35 0.94 -16.88
C SER A 152 12.12 0.16 -16.44
N ALA A 153 12.22 -0.63 -15.36
CA ALA A 153 11.13 -1.43 -14.83
C ALA A 153 9.96 -0.57 -14.31
N THR A 154 10.26 0.49 -13.58
CA THR A 154 9.24 1.42 -13.03
C THR A 154 8.64 2.33 -14.09
N ALA A 155 9.44 2.90 -14.99
CA ALA A 155 8.94 3.72 -16.10
C ALA A 155 8.13 2.89 -17.10
N GLY A 156 8.60 1.68 -17.44
CA GLY A 156 7.90 0.75 -18.32
C GLY A 156 6.61 0.24 -17.67
N GLY A 157 6.65 -0.07 -16.38
CA GLY A 157 5.48 -0.48 -15.61
C GLY A 157 4.44 0.63 -15.45
N MET A 158 4.88 1.87 -15.19
CA MET A 158 3.99 3.04 -15.20
C MET A 158 3.38 3.26 -16.59
N ALA A 159 4.16 3.11 -17.66
CA ALA A 159 3.65 3.18 -19.03
C ALA A 159 2.62 2.07 -19.33
N LEU A 160 2.83 0.85 -18.85
CA LEU A 160 1.82 -0.23 -18.91
C LEU A 160 0.55 0.13 -18.15
N ALA A 161 0.66 0.79 -17.00
CA ALA A 161 -0.50 1.26 -16.25
C ALA A 161 -1.28 2.34 -17.02
N VAL A 162 -0.59 3.27 -17.69
CA VAL A 162 -1.21 4.28 -18.56
C VAL A 162 -1.92 3.62 -19.75
N LEU A 163 -1.25 2.67 -20.42
CA LEU A 163 -1.84 1.90 -21.51
C LEU A 163 -3.06 1.09 -21.05
N GLY A 164 -3.03 0.55 -19.83
CA GLY A 164 -4.15 -0.16 -19.22
C GLY A 164 -5.36 0.74 -18.90
N GLN A 165 -5.19 2.06 -18.81
CA GLN A 165 -6.32 3.00 -18.79
C GLN A 165 -6.92 3.23 -20.18
N ALA A 166 -6.11 3.11 -21.23
CA ALA A 166 -6.53 3.33 -22.60
C ALA A 166 -7.25 2.11 -23.21
N SER A 167 -6.85 0.87 -22.85
CA SER A 167 -7.49 -0.34 -23.36
C SER A 167 -7.53 -1.51 -22.37
N GLN A 168 -8.53 -2.37 -22.57
CA GLN A 168 -8.71 -3.61 -21.79
C GLN A 168 -7.58 -4.62 -22.01
N SER A 169 -7.06 -4.73 -23.24
CA SER A 169 -5.96 -5.65 -23.56
C SER A 169 -4.69 -5.34 -22.78
N TRP A 170 -4.32 -4.06 -22.67
CA TRP A 170 -3.19 -3.64 -21.85
C TRP A 170 -3.45 -3.80 -20.35
N GLN A 171 -4.72 -3.72 -19.92
CA GLN A 171 -5.08 -4.04 -18.55
C GLN A 171 -4.82 -5.52 -18.20
N VAL A 172 -5.02 -6.44 -19.15
CA VAL A 172 -4.66 -7.85 -18.98
C VAL A 172 -3.15 -7.99 -18.82
N TRP A 173 -2.35 -7.33 -19.67
CA TRP A 173 -0.88 -7.33 -19.56
C TRP A 173 -0.36 -6.75 -18.24
N LEU A 174 -0.94 -5.64 -17.77
CA LEU A 174 -0.60 -5.09 -16.45
C LEU A 174 -0.92 -6.08 -15.32
N THR A 175 -2.05 -6.78 -15.43
CA THR A 175 -2.43 -7.83 -14.47
C THR A 175 -1.44 -8.99 -14.52
N ALA A 176 -1.10 -9.47 -15.71
CA ALA A 176 -0.13 -10.54 -15.92
C ALA A 176 1.25 -10.17 -15.36
N ALA A 177 1.74 -8.95 -15.62
CA ALA A 177 2.99 -8.44 -15.07
C ALA A 177 2.97 -8.38 -13.54
N THR A 178 1.89 -7.89 -12.94
CA THR A 178 1.73 -7.85 -11.48
C THR A 178 1.72 -9.26 -10.89
N VAL A 179 0.99 -10.20 -11.50
CA VAL A 179 0.94 -11.61 -11.06
C VAL A 179 2.30 -12.28 -11.22
N ALA A 180 3.00 -12.04 -12.34
CA ALA A 180 4.35 -12.56 -12.57
C ALA A 180 5.35 -12.08 -11.51
N LEU A 181 5.28 -10.81 -11.10
CA LEU A 181 6.10 -10.29 -10.01
C LEU A 181 5.78 -10.92 -8.65
N LEU A 182 4.50 -11.16 -8.36
CA LEU A 182 4.09 -11.88 -7.15
C LEU A 182 4.59 -13.33 -7.16
N VAL A 183 4.49 -14.03 -8.29
CA VAL A 183 5.03 -15.39 -8.47
C VAL A 183 6.55 -15.37 -8.32
N ALA A 184 7.25 -14.42 -8.95
CA ALA A 184 8.69 -14.26 -8.82
C ALA A 184 9.11 -14.04 -7.36
N ALA A 185 8.35 -13.23 -6.59
CA ALA A 185 8.59 -13.06 -5.16
C ALA A 185 8.46 -14.39 -4.38
N VAL A 186 7.46 -15.21 -4.68
CA VAL A 186 7.30 -16.53 -4.03
C VAL A 186 8.43 -17.49 -4.40
N VAL A 187 8.80 -17.55 -5.70
CA VAL A 187 9.84 -18.47 -6.20
C VAL A 187 11.25 -18.03 -5.76
N THR A 188 11.50 -16.73 -5.59
CA THR A 188 12.77 -16.23 -5.05
C THR A 188 12.91 -16.63 -3.57
N VAL A 189 11.87 -16.43 -2.76
CA VAL A 189 11.87 -16.80 -1.33
C VAL A 189 12.05 -18.30 -1.12
N SER A 190 11.49 -19.15 -1.98
CA SER A 190 11.65 -20.60 -1.87
C SER A 190 13.08 -21.09 -2.18
N GLY A 191 13.98 -20.19 -2.60
CA GLY A 191 15.37 -20.52 -2.92
C GLY A 191 15.56 -21.15 -4.30
N GLN A 192 14.48 -21.41 -5.06
CA GLN A 192 14.55 -22.02 -6.39
C GLN A 192 15.32 -21.16 -7.40
N LEU A 193 15.34 -19.84 -7.21
CA LEU A 193 16.12 -18.91 -8.03
C LEU A 193 17.50 -18.57 -7.47
N ARG A 194 17.99 -19.29 -6.44
CA ARG A 194 19.29 -18.97 -5.82
C ARG A 194 20.44 -19.09 -6.82
N THR A 195 20.44 -20.12 -7.66
CA THR A 195 21.45 -20.29 -8.72
C THR A 195 21.38 -19.17 -9.76
N VAL A 196 20.18 -18.81 -10.20
CA VAL A 196 19.95 -17.72 -11.16
C VAL A 196 20.41 -16.37 -10.58
N LEU A 197 20.09 -16.10 -9.32
CA LEU A 197 20.51 -14.87 -8.64
C LEU A 197 22.03 -14.82 -8.41
N ALA A 198 22.66 -15.96 -8.09
CA ALA A 198 24.11 -16.05 -7.97
C ALA A 198 24.80 -15.79 -9.32
N VAL A 199 24.29 -16.37 -10.42
CA VAL A 199 24.77 -16.10 -11.78
C VAL A 199 24.55 -14.64 -12.17
N ALA A 200 23.41 -14.04 -11.81
CA ALA A 200 23.14 -12.63 -12.04
C ALA A 200 24.11 -11.72 -11.25
N ALA A 201 24.43 -12.09 -10.01
CA ALA A 201 25.40 -11.37 -9.18
C ALA A 201 26.82 -11.45 -9.76
N SER A 202 27.23 -12.59 -10.32
CA SER A 202 28.54 -12.77 -10.96
C SER A 202 28.58 -12.47 -12.47
N ALA A 203 27.49 -11.91 -13.03
CA ALA A 203 27.38 -11.67 -14.46
C ALA A 203 28.46 -10.68 -14.95
N PRO A 204 29.08 -10.92 -16.13
CA PRO A 204 30.05 -10.01 -16.69
C PRO A 204 29.41 -8.67 -17.04
N LEU A 205 30.19 -7.58 -17.01
CA LEU A 205 29.69 -6.22 -17.27
C LEU A 205 29.01 -6.08 -18.63
N SER A 206 29.44 -6.84 -19.64
CA SER A 206 28.79 -6.88 -20.96
C SER A 206 27.35 -7.42 -20.88
N ALA A 207 27.11 -8.46 -20.08
CA ALA A 207 25.76 -8.98 -19.86
C ALA A 207 24.87 -8.00 -19.09
N VAL A 208 25.42 -7.32 -18.07
CA VAL A 208 24.71 -6.25 -17.34
C VAL A 208 24.36 -5.09 -18.28
N ALA A 209 25.31 -4.67 -19.12
CA ALA A 209 25.09 -3.60 -20.09
C ALA A 209 24.02 -3.98 -21.13
N VAL A 210 24.05 -5.21 -21.65
CA VAL A 210 23.03 -5.72 -22.58
C VAL A 210 21.66 -5.78 -21.92
N ALA A 211 21.55 -6.31 -20.70
CA ALA A 211 20.30 -6.35 -19.95
C ALA A 211 19.74 -4.95 -19.67
N ALA A 212 20.59 -4.02 -19.24
CA ALA A 212 20.22 -2.62 -19.02
C ALA A 212 19.77 -1.94 -20.33
N ALA A 213 20.47 -2.19 -21.45
CA ALA A 213 20.11 -1.64 -22.76
C ALA A 213 18.76 -2.20 -23.27
N LEU A 214 18.51 -3.50 -23.13
CA LEU A 214 17.23 -4.12 -23.50
C LEU A 214 16.08 -3.63 -22.62
N ALA A 215 16.32 -3.49 -21.31
CA ALA A 215 15.34 -2.92 -20.38
C ALA A 215 15.01 -1.46 -20.73
N ALA A 216 16.04 -0.65 -21.01
CA ALA A 216 15.87 0.74 -21.41
C ALA A 216 15.14 0.87 -22.75
N ALA A 217 15.48 0.04 -23.75
CA ALA A 217 14.84 0.04 -25.05
C ALA A 217 13.36 -0.35 -24.96
N SER A 218 13.03 -1.44 -24.26
CA SER A 218 11.65 -1.88 -24.05
C SER A 218 10.83 -0.87 -23.25
N SER A 219 11.40 -0.31 -22.18
CA SER A 219 10.76 0.76 -21.40
C SER A 219 10.51 2.01 -22.24
N THR A 220 11.48 2.43 -23.05
CA THR A 220 11.34 3.58 -23.95
C THR A 220 10.24 3.35 -24.98
N LEU A 221 10.14 2.15 -25.55
CA LEU A 221 9.04 1.80 -26.46
C LEU A 221 7.69 1.87 -25.75
N LEU A 222 7.56 1.31 -24.54
CA LEU A 222 6.34 1.39 -23.75
C LEU A 222 5.96 2.84 -23.41
N VAL A 223 6.92 3.67 -23.01
CA VAL A 223 6.71 5.10 -22.72
C VAL A 223 6.27 5.85 -23.99
N ARG A 224 6.89 5.58 -25.14
CA ARG A 224 6.48 6.17 -26.43
C ARG A 224 5.06 5.75 -26.81
N HIS A 225 4.71 4.48 -26.63
CA HIS A 225 3.35 3.98 -26.87
C HIS A 225 2.33 4.60 -25.91
N ALA A 226 2.66 4.67 -24.61
CA ALA A 226 1.82 5.32 -23.60
C ALA A 226 1.57 6.79 -23.97
N TRP A 227 2.62 7.51 -24.37
CA TRP A 227 2.54 8.91 -24.79
C TRP A 227 1.69 9.11 -26.05
N ALA A 228 1.79 8.21 -27.02
CA ALA A 228 0.94 8.21 -28.21
C ALA A 228 -0.52 7.84 -27.90
N SER A 229 -0.76 7.06 -26.83
CA SER A 229 -2.10 6.63 -26.43
C SER A 229 -2.87 7.66 -25.60
N LEU A 230 -2.23 8.75 -25.16
CA LEU A 230 -2.86 9.79 -24.33
C LEU A 230 -4.14 10.38 -24.97
N ASP A 231 -4.16 10.55 -26.29
CA ASP A 231 -5.35 11.06 -27.01
C ASP A 231 -6.50 10.05 -27.06
N ARG A 232 -6.21 8.76 -26.86
CA ARG A 232 -7.17 7.64 -26.98
C ARG A 232 -7.81 7.25 -25.65
N ILE A 233 -7.39 7.84 -24.53
CA ILE A 233 -7.95 7.51 -23.22
C ILE A 233 -9.42 7.99 -23.16
N PRO A 234 -10.38 7.12 -22.83
CA PRO A 234 -11.79 7.52 -22.74
C PRO A 234 -12.02 8.60 -21.68
N THR A 235 -12.80 9.63 -22.03
CA THR A 235 -13.14 10.75 -21.12
C THR A 235 -13.73 10.26 -19.80
N ARG A 236 -14.62 9.25 -19.84
CA ARG A 236 -15.20 8.66 -18.63
C ARG A 236 -14.14 8.09 -17.69
N THR A 237 -13.11 7.43 -18.23
CA THR A 237 -12.00 6.88 -17.45
C THR A 237 -11.18 8.00 -16.81
N LEU A 238 -10.88 9.07 -17.55
CA LEU A 238 -10.16 10.23 -17.04
C LEU A 238 -10.93 10.94 -15.95
N VAL A 239 -12.24 11.21 -16.14
CA VAL A 239 -13.09 11.84 -15.12
C VAL A 239 -13.14 10.97 -13.86
N THR A 240 -13.33 9.66 -14.00
CA THR A 240 -13.37 8.74 -12.85
C THR A 240 -12.03 8.64 -12.12
N ALA A 241 -10.90 8.64 -12.84
CA ALA A 241 -9.57 8.67 -12.22
C ALA A 241 -9.30 10.02 -11.54
N SER A 242 -9.71 11.11 -12.17
CA SER A 242 -9.57 12.48 -11.66
C SER A 242 -10.37 12.73 -10.39
N THR A 243 -11.62 12.25 -10.32
CA THR A 243 -12.42 12.35 -9.09
C THR A 243 -11.84 11.51 -7.96
N ARG A 244 -11.36 10.29 -8.25
CA ARG A 244 -10.64 9.46 -7.26
C ARG A 244 -9.40 10.15 -6.74
N ALA A 245 -8.55 10.64 -7.63
CA ALA A 245 -7.34 11.33 -7.28
C ALA A 245 -7.62 12.61 -6.49
N GLY A 246 -8.65 13.38 -6.87
CA GLY A 246 -9.12 14.55 -6.13
C GLY A 246 -9.49 14.18 -4.70
N HIS A 247 -10.35 13.19 -4.51
CA HIS A 247 -10.72 12.76 -3.16
C HIS A 247 -9.54 12.17 -2.37
N VAL A 248 -8.58 11.51 -3.03
CA VAL A 248 -7.36 11.03 -2.37
C VAL A 248 -6.46 12.19 -1.96
N ALA A 249 -6.34 13.22 -2.80
CA ALA A 249 -5.58 14.42 -2.50
C ALA A 249 -6.24 15.21 -1.37
N ASP A 250 -7.56 15.39 -1.40
CA ASP A 250 -8.33 16.04 -0.34
C ASP A 250 -8.20 15.27 0.98
N ALA A 251 -8.29 13.93 0.93
CA ALA A 251 -8.04 13.07 2.08
C ALA A 251 -6.60 13.19 2.60
N ALA A 252 -5.60 13.28 1.73
CA ALA A 252 -4.20 13.43 2.15
C ALA A 252 -3.92 14.81 2.74
N VAL A 253 -4.43 15.88 2.13
CA VAL A 253 -4.27 17.27 2.60
C VAL A 253 -5.04 17.50 3.89
N GLY A 254 -6.28 16.98 3.98
CA GLY A 254 -7.08 17.02 5.19
C GLY A 254 -6.63 16.03 6.27
N LEU A 255 -5.59 15.22 6.00
CA LEU A 255 -5.14 14.13 6.87
C LEU A 255 -6.29 13.21 7.31
N ASP A 256 -7.24 12.92 6.41
CA ASP A 256 -8.41 12.05 6.61
C ASP A 256 -8.31 10.75 5.78
N PRO A 257 -7.57 9.73 6.26
CA PRO A 257 -7.45 8.46 5.56
C PRO A 257 -8.75 7.65 5.55
N GLU A 258 -9.78 8.05 6.30
CA GLU A 258 -11.05 7.32 6.30
C GLU A 258 -11.71 7.36 4.92
N VAL A 259 -11.68 8.53 4.31
CA VAL A 259 -12.24 8.81 3.00
C VAL A 259 -11.64 7.86 1.94
N LEU A 260 -10.34 7.54 2.04
CA LEU A 260 -9.67 6.59 1.16
C LEU A 260 -10.32 5.20 1.17
N THR A 261 -10.69 4.72 2.36
CA THR A 261 -11.32 3.41 2.49
C THR A 261 -12.74 3.38 1.93
N TRP A 262 -13.49 4.47 2.10
CA TRP A 262 -14.82 4.65 1.51
C TRP A 262 -14.77 4.70 -0.02
N ILE A 263 -13.84 5.48 -0.57
CA ILE A 263 -13.58 5.56 -2.02
C ILE A 263 -13.23 4.17 -2.57
N ALA A 264 -12.33 3.45 -1.91
CA ALA A 264 -11.93 2.12 -2.33
C ALA A 264 -13.10 1.12 -2.30
N GLU A 265 -13.95 1.17 -1.27
CA GLU A 265 -15.14 0.33 -1.19
C GLU A 265 -16.16 0.65 -2.28
N ASP A 266 -16.51 1.92 -2.44
CA ASP A 266 -17.50 2.36 -3.41
C ASP A 266 -17.07 2.02 -4.84
N ASN A 267 -15.81 2.30 -5.18
CA ASN A 267 -15.24 1.96 -6.48
C ASN A 267 -15.30 0.46 -6.80
N HIS A 268 -15.09 -0.38 -5.78
CA HIS A 268 -15.14 -1.82 -5.98
C HIS A 268 -16.57 -2.31 -6.31
N TRP A 269 -17.58 -1.73 -5.66
CA TRP A 269 -18.97 -2.21 -5.76
C TRP A 269 -19.77 -1.54 -6.88
N ARG A 270 -19.50 -0.27 -7.20
CA ARG A 270 -20.29 0.57 -8.13
C ARG A 270 -20.46 -0.02 -9.53
N ALA A 271 -19.49 -0.80 -10.02
CA ALA A 271 -19.52 -1.37 -11.37
C ALA A 271 -19.93 -2.86 -11.42
N ARG A 272 -20.26 -3.48 -10.28
CA ARG A 272 -20.48 -4.94 -10.21
C ARG A 272 -21.95 -5.27 -10.02
N LYS A 273 -22.48 -6.14 -10.88
CA LYS A 273 -23.78 -6.79 -10.65
C LYS A 273 -23.63 -7.79 -9.50
N LEU A 274 -24.44 -7.63 -8.47
CA LEU A 274 -24.43 -8.52 -7.29
C LEU A 274 -25.53 -9.56 -7.43
N SER A 275 -25.17 -10.84 -7.34
CA SER A 275 -26.18 -11.89 -7.23
C SER A 275 -26.82 -11.89 -5.83
N SER A 276 -28.14 -11.86 -5.80
CA SER A 276 -28.92 -12.15 -4.61
C SER A 276 -28.93 -13.66 -4.38
N ARG A 277 -28.62 -14.07 -3.16
CA ARG A 277 -28.87 -15.44 -2.67
C ARG A 277 -29.77 -15.30 -1.46
N ARG A 278 -30.61 -16.31 -1.22
CA ARG A 278 -31.44 -16.37 -0.01
C ARG A 278 -30.55 -16.22 1.22
N TRP A 279 -31.00 -15.42 2.17
CA TRP A 279 -30.30 -15.27 3.44
C TRP A 279 -30.48 -16.53 4.27
N PRO A 280 -29.43 -17.00 4.97
CA PRO A 280 -29.59 -18.07 5.95
C PRO A 280 -30.49 -17.59 7.10
N SER A 281 -31.27 -18.50 7.67
CA SER A 281 -32.04 -18.25 8.88
C SER A 281 -31.08 -18.19 10.08
N LEU A 282 -30.62 -16.99 10.42
CA LEU A 282 -29.71 -16.75 11.54
C LEU A 282 -30.41 -15.91 12.61
N PRO A 283 -30.06 -16.08 13.90
CA PRO A 283 -30.45 -15.13 14.95
C PRO A 283 -30.08 -13.69 14.57
N ALA A 284 -30.88 -12.71 15.00
CA ALA A 284 -30.75 -11.32 14.54
C ALA A 284 -29.32 -10.73 14.64
N PRO A 285 -28.55 -10.92 15.74
CA PRO A 285 -27.17 -10.44 15.81
C PRO A 285 -26.23 -11.08 14.78
N LEU A 286 -26.40 -12.37 14.52
CA LEU A 286 -25.60 -13.12 13.55
C LEU A 286 -26.00 -12.79 12.11
N ALA A 287 -27.29 -12.53 11.85
CA ALA A 287 -27.76 -12.04 10.57
C ALA A 287 -27.12 -10.68 10.22
N LEU A 288 -26.95 -9.81 11.23
CA LEU A 288 -26.28 -8.52 11.11
C LEU A 288 -24.79 -8.67 10.78
N ALA A 289 -24.10 -9.62 11.44
CA ALA A 289 -22.71 -9.95 11.15
C ALA A 289 -22.53 -10.65 9.79
N TRP A 290 -23.52 -11.41 9.32
CA TRP A 290 -23.47 -12.16 8.06
C TRP A 290 -23.22 -11.26 6.83
N HIS A 291 -23.61 -9.99 6.89
CA HIS A 291 -23.31 -9.03 5.85
C HIS A 291 -21.80 -8.85 5.62
N ASP A 292 -21.01 -8.80 6.69
CA ASP A 292 -19.55 -8.69 6.60
C ASP A 292 -18.93 -9.98 6.03
N TRP A 293 -19.43 -11.15 6.45
CA TRP A 293 -19.06 -12.44 5.88
C TRP A 293 -19.30 -12.50 4.36
N ARG A 294 -20.47 -12.07 3.89
CA ARG A 294 -20.78 -12.06 2.45
C ARG A 294 -19.91 -11.09 1.68
N ARG A 295 -19.57 -9.93 2.25
CA ARG A 295 -18.67 -8.95 1.61
C ARG A 295 -17.27 -9.50 1.45
N VAL A 296 -16.77 -10.15 2.48
CA VAL A 296 -15.46 -10.82 2.46
C VAL A 296 -15.47 -11.98 1.46
N GLY A 297 -16.48 -12.85 1.50
CA GLY A 297 -16.62 -13.99 0.59
C GLY A 297 -16.78 -13.61 -0.89
N ARG A 298 -17.24 -12.39 -1.19
CA ARG A 298 -17.31 -11.84 -2.56
C ARG A 298 -15.97 -11.28 -3.08
N ARG A 299 -14.90 -11.34 -2.27
CA ARG A 299 -13.56 -10.83 -2.62
C ARG A 299 -12.47 -11.91 -2.44
N PRO A 300 -12.62 -13.11 -3.05
CA PRO A 300 -11.69 -14.22 -2.82
C PRO A 300 -10.25 -13.89 -3.23
N GLY A 301 -10.05 -13.18 -4.35
CA GLY A 301 -8.70 -12.77 -4.77
C GLY A 301 -8.02 -11.82 -3.79
N ARG A 302 -8.78 -10.94 -3.12
CA ARG A 302 -8.23 -10.03 -2.09
C ARG A 302 -7.82 -10.81 -0.85
N LEU A 303 -8.63 -11.79 -0.43
CA LEU A 303 -8.30 -12.70 0.66
C LEU A 303 -7.04 -13.50 0.35
N GLY A 304 -6.96 -14.08 -0.85
CA GLY A 304 -5.79 -14.84 -1.30
C GLY A 304 -4.51 -14.02 -1.22
N VAL A 305 -4.52 -12.79 -1.73
CA VAL A 305 -3.36 -11.88 -1.64
C VAL A 305 -3.03 -11.53 -0.18
N MET A 306 -4.04 -11.20 0.64
CA MET A 306 -3.82 -10.85 2.05
C MET A 306 -3.18 -11.99 2.84
N PHE A 307 -3.69 -13.22 2.69
CA PHE A 307 -3.12 -14.38 3.35
C PHE A 307 -1.77 -14.79 2.75
N ALA A 308 -1.54 -14.61 1.46
CA ALA A 308 -0.21 -14.78 0.87
C ALA A 308 0.81 -13.81 1.49
N MET A 309 0.40 -12.58 1.82
CA MET A 309 1.26 -11.62 2.53
C MET A 309 1.59 -12.01 3.98
N SER A 310 0.98 -13.06 4.54
CA SER A 310 1.43 -13.61 5.83
C SER A 310 2.83 -14.23 5.76
N ALA A 311 3.35 -14.52 4.57
CA ALA A 311 4.75 -14.92 4.40
C ALA A 311 5.74 -13.74 4.57
N LEU A 312 5.27 -12.48 4.49
CA LEU A 312 6.12 -11.29 4.53
C LEU A 312 7.04 -11.21 5.77
N PRO A 313 6.57 -11.49 7.01
CA PRO A 313 7.46 -11.52 8.17
C PRO A 313 8.62 -12.52 8.01
N ALA A 314 8.38 -13.70 7.43
CA ALA A 314 9.44 -14.67 7.17
C ALA A 314 10.43 -14.19 6.09
N VAL A 315 9.96 -13.43 5.09
CA VAL A 315 10.84 -12.77 4.11
C VAL A 315 11.69 -11.70 4.79
N LEU A 316 11.10 -10.88 5.66
CA LEU A 316 11.83 -9.87 6.42
C LEU A 316 12.87 -10.50 7.36
N ALA A 317 12.56 -11.64 7.98
CA ALA A 317 13.51 -12.37 8.82
C ALA A 317 14.71 -12.88 8.01
N GLN A 318 14.47 -13.46 6.84
CA GLN A 318 15.54 -13.88 5.92
C GLN A 318 16.37 -12.70 5.38
N ALA A 319 15.77 -11.50 5.29
CA ALA A 319 16.49 -10.28 4.96
C ALA A 319 17.30 -9.69 6.14
N GLY A 320 17.25 -10.30 7.33
CA GLY A 320 17.95 -9.84 8.53
C GLY A 320 17.18 -8.81 9.36
N GLY A 321 15.85 -8.77 9.25
CA GLY A 321 15.00 -7.90 10.05
C GLY A 321 15.08 -8.20 11.55
N ALA A 322 15.20 -7.15 12.37
CA ALA A 322 15.24 -7.28 13.82
C ALA A 322 13.91 -7.83 14.39
N PRO A 323 13.90 -8.55 15.54
CA PRO A 323 12.70 -9.16 16.11
C PRO A 323 11.51 -8.20 16.26
N VAL A 324 11.77 -6.95 16.63
CA VAL A 324 10.75 -5.89 16.73
C VAL A 324 10.08 -5.61 15.39
N THR A 325 10.85 -5.59 14.30
CA THR A 325 10.31 -5.38 12.95
C THR A 325 9.43 -6.54 12.51
N LEU A 326 9.80 -7.77 12.89
CA LEU A 326 9.02 -8.97 12.61
C LEU A 326 7.71 -8.97 13.40
N GLY A 327 7.77 -8.65 14.70
CA GLY A 327 6.58 -8.50 15.55
C GLY A 327 5.65 -7.39 15.05
N ALA A 328 6.21 -6.24 14.67
CA ALA A 328 5.45 -5.13 14.10
C ALA A 328 4.80 -5.52 12.76
N ALA A 329 5.52 -6.23 11.88
CA ALA A 329 4.97 -6.74 10.63
C ALA A 329 3.82 -7.73 10.88
N VAL A 330 3.97 -8.62 11.88
CA VAL A 330 2.92 -9.58 12.24
C VAL A 330 1.68 -8.87 12.78
N LEU A 331 1.85 -7.93 13.71
CA LEU A 331 0.74 -7.18 14.32
C LEU A 331 0.05 -6.27 13.30
N ALA A 332 0.82 -5.53 12.49
CA ALA A 332 0.27 -4.65 11.47
C ALA A 332 -0.50 -5.42 10.40
N GLY A 333 0.05 -6.54 9.92
CA GLY A 333 -0.60 -7.37 8.91
C GLY A 333 -1.88 -8.03 9.44
N SER A 334 -1.84 -8.60 10.64
CA SER A 334 -3.01 -9.22 11.26
C SER A 334 -4.12 -8.21 11.59
N LEU A 335 -3.76 -7.03 12.11
CA LEU A 335 -4.71 -5.94 12.36
C LEU A 335 -5.29 -5.41 11.06
N ALA A 336 -4.48 -5.22 10.01
CA ALA A 336 -4.96 -4.80 8.70
C ALA A 336 -5.97 -5.79 8.14
N VAL A 337 -5.70 -7.10 8.22
CA VAL A 337 -6.63 -8.14 7.75
C VAL A 337 -7.91 -8.20 8.61
N ALA A 338 -7.82 -8.03 9.92
CA ALA A 338 -8.98 -7.91 10.80
C ALA A 338 -9.83 -6.67 10.44
N ALA A 339 -9.21 -5.49 10.31
CA ALA A 339 -9.85 -4.21 9.99
C ALA A 339 -10.56 -4.20 8.62
N MET A 340 -10.22 -5.12 7.73
CA MET A 340 -10.86 -5.26 6.42
C MET A 340 -12.23 -5.92 6.46
N SER A 341 -12.59 -6.52 7.59
CA SER A 341 -13.82 -7.30 7.76
C SER A 341 -14.89 -6.62 8.61
N VAL A 342 -14.65 -5.37 9.01
CA VAL A 342 -15.51 -4.60 9.94
C VAL A 342 -16.26 -3.46 9.23
N SER A 343 -16.52 -3.62 7.93
CA SER A 343 -17.20 -2.60 7.10
C SER A 343 -18.63 -2.31 7.55
N GLY A 344 -19.33 -3.31 8.07
CA GLY A 344 -20.64 -3.16 8.69
C GLY A 344 -20.56 -2.38 9.99
N ALA A 345 -19.57 -2.70 10.84
CA ALA A 345 -19.38 -2.01 12.13
C ALA A 345 -19.15 -0.50 11.95
N ARG A 346 -18.47 -0.12 10.87
CA ARG A 346 -18.32 1.27 10.47
C ARG A 346 -19.63 1.94 10.06
N ARG A 347 -20.36 1.32 9.12
CA ARG A 347 -21.66 1.84 8.66
C ARG A 347 -22.66 2.07 9.79
N ASP A 348 -22.71 1.15 10.75
CA ASP A 348 -23.59 1.28 11.91
C ASP A 348 -23.13 2.39 12.87
N GLY A 349 -21.82 2.63 12.96
CA GLY A 349 -21.24 3.73 13.73
C GLY A 349 -21.55 5.10 13.11
N ASP A 350 -21.50 5.18 11.79
CA ASP A 350 -21.74 6.43 11.04
C ASP A 350 -23.24 6.81 10.99
N ASN A 351 -24.14 5.83 11.11
CA ASN A 351 -25.58 6.05 11.09
C ASN A 351 -26.30 5.44 12.31
N PRO A 352 -26.45 6.21 13.41
CA PRO A 352 -27.09 5.72 14.62
C PRO A 352 -28.57 5.38 14.41
N ALA A 353 -29.28 6.02 13.46
CA ALA A 353 -30.67 5.69 13.17
C ALA A 353 -30.80 4.27 12.59
N LEU A 354 -29.86 3.86 11.73
CA LEU A 354 -29.81 2.52 11.17
C LEU A 354 -29.64 1.45 12.26
N SER A 355 -28.81 1.73 13.27
CA SER A 355 -28.65 0.81 14.41
C SER A 355 -29.95 0.60 15.21
N ARG A 356 -30.80 1.62 15.32
CA ARG A 356 -32.10 1.53 16.02
C ARG A 356 -33.13 0.74 15.21
N LEU A 357 -33.12 0.91 13.89
CA LEU A 357 -34.02 0.19 12.98
C LEU A 357 -33.73 -1.31 12.90
N LEU A 358 -32.50 -1.73 13.20
CA LEU A 358 -32.11 -3.15 13.17
C LEU A 358 -32.66 -3.96 14.35
N GLY A 359 -33.10 -3.29 15.43
CA GLY A 359 -33.72 -3.96 16.58
C GLY A 359 -32.80 -4.92 17.35
N VAL A 360 -31.48 -4.82 17.15
CA VAL A 360 -30.48 -5.66 17.82
C VAL A 360 -29.73 -4.85 18.87
N ASP A 361 -29.61 -5.39 20.08
CA ASP A 361 -28.80 -4.78 21.13
C ASP A 361 -27.34 -4.60 20.67
N ARG A 362 -26.78 -3.42 20.95
CA ARG A 362 -25.45 -3.02 20.49
C ARG A 362 -24.39 -4.04 20.90
N ARG A 363 -24.47 -4.60 22.10
CA ARG A 363 -23.48 -5.56 22.61
C ARG A 363 -23.53 -6.87 21.85
N GLN A 364 -24.73 -7.37 21.61
CA GLN A 364 -24.94 -8.59 20.83
C GLN A 364 -24.47 -8.40 19.39
N ALA A 365 -24.75 -7.25 18.77
CA ALA A 365 -24.26 -6.91 17.43
C ALA A 365 -22.73 -6.88 17.37
N LEU A 366 -22.06 -6.31 18.37
CA LEU A 366 -20.61 -6.25 18.44
C LEU A 366 -19.96 -7.60 18.72
N ALA A 367 -20.53 -8.39 19.62
CA ALA A 367 -20.06 -9.75 19.88
C ALA A 367 -20.17 -10.61 18.61
N ALA A 368 -21.31 -10.56 17.91
CA ALA A 368 -21.50 -11.29 16.65
C ALA A 368 -20.52 -10.84 15.56
N ARG A 369 -20.25 -9.53 15.45
CA ARG A 369 -19.31 -8.98 14.46
C ARG A 369 -17.84 -9.13 14.83
N ALA A 370 -17.50 -9.49 16.06
CA ALA A 370 -16.12 -9.76 16.46
C ALA A 370 -15.58 -11.09 15.87
N VAL A 371 -16.47 -12.04 15.54
CA VAL A 371 -16.08 -13.37 15.09
C VAL A 371 -15.26 -13.34 13.79
N LEU A 372 -15.70 -12.57 12.79
CA LEU A 372 -15.00 -12.50 11.51
C LEU A 372 -13.60 -11.87 11.59
N PRO A 373 -13.40 -10.67 12.18
CA PRO A 373 -12.06 -10.10 12.35
C PRO A 373 -11.18 -10.94 13.27
N MET A 374 -11.74 -11.64 14.26
CA MET A 374 -11.02 -12.60 15.09
C MET A 374 -10.46 -13.73 14.23
N LEU A 375 -11.31 -14.39 13.43
CA LEU A 375 -10.87 -15.50 12.58
C LEU A 375 -9.85 -15.07 11.54
N LEU A 376 -10.08 -13.94 10.85
CA LEU A 376 -9.18 -13.47 9.80
C LEU A 376 -7.86 -12.94 10.36
N GLY A 377 -7.89 -12.10 11.39
CA GLY A 377 -6.70 -11.57 12.04
C GLY A 377 -5.88 -12.66 12.74
N GLY A 378 -6.57 -13.54 13.47
CA GLY A 378 -5.97 -14.70 14.12
C GLY A 378 -5.33 -15.67 13.14
N ALA A 379 -6.05 -16.08 12.09
CA ALA A 379 -5.49 -16.97 11.06
C ALA A 379 -4.27 -16.35 10.36
N TRP A 380 -4.31 -15.05 10.07
CA TRP A 380 -3.17 -14.36 9.45
C TRP A 380 -1.97 -14.33 10.40
N ALA A 381 -2.19 -14.01 11.68
CA ALA A 381 -1.13 -14.00 12.70
C ALA A 381 -0.53 -15.41 12.90
N THR A 382 -1.37 -16.45 12.97
CA THR A 382 -0.93 -17.85 13.03
C THR A 382 -0.03 -18.19 11.84
N LEU A 383 -0.45 -17.86 10.62
CA LEU A 383 0.31 -18.15 9.41
C LEU A 383 1.64 -17.38 9.37
N GLY A 384 1.65 -16.10 9.77
CA GLY A 384 2.88 -15.30 9.82
C GLY A 384 3.88 -15.81 10.85
N LEU A 385 3.42 -16.19 12.04
CA LEU A 385 4.25 -16.77 13.09
C LEU A 385 4.70 -18.20 12.75
N ALA A 386 3.85 -18.99 12.10
CA ALA A 386 4.21 -20.30 11.58
C ALA A 386 5.28 -20.18 10.48
N ALA A 387 5.15 -19.21 9.57
CA ALA A 387 6.14 -18.96 8.53
C ALA A 387 7.50 -18.54 9.13
N LEU A 388 7.50 -17.72 10.18
CA LEU A 388 8.71 -17.38 10.94
C LEU A 388 9.33 -18.62 11.62
N SER A 389 8.49 -19.52 12.14
CA SER A 389 8.96 -20.75 12.78
C SER A 389 9.56 -21.74 11.77
N VAL A 390 8.88 -21.95 10.65
CA VAL A 390 9.37 -22.80 9.53
C VAL A 390 10.64 -22.22 8.92
N GLY A 391 10.76 -20.90 8.85
CA GLY A 391 11.97 -20.19 8.42
C GLY A 391 13.12 -20.20 9.45
N GLY A 392 12.94 -20.84 10.61
CA GLY A 392 13.96 -20.94 11.66
C GLY A 392 14.20 -19.67 12.47
N ALA A 393 13.41 -18.62 12.26
CA ALA A 393 13.56 -17.34 12.96
C ALA A 393 13.01 -17.37 14.39
N LEU A 394 12.05 -18.26 14.67
CA LEU A 394 11.42 -18.43 15.98
C LEU A 394 11.34 -19.92 16.35
N PRO A 395 11.92 -20.35 17.48
CA PRO A 395 11.84 -21.75 17.90
C PRO A 395 10.51 -22.06 18.63
N GLY A 396 9.94 -23.24 18.37
CA GLY A 396 8.77 -23.75 19.11
C GLY A 396 7.42 -23.29 18.56
N ALA A 397 6.37 -23.37 19.38
CA ALA A 397 4.98 -23.23 18.95
C ALA A 397 4.46 -21.77 18.94
N TRP A 398 5.23 -20.83 18.36
CA TRP A 398 4.86 -19.40 18.31
C TRP A 398 3.54 -19.12 17.59
N TRP A 399 3.16 -19.98 16.65
CA TRP A 399 1.89 -19.91 15.94
C TRP A 399 0.67 -19.93 16.89
N LEU A 400 0.81 -20.44 18.13
CA LEU A 400 -0.23 -20.39 19.16
C LEU A 400 -0.59 -18.96 19.60
N PHE A 401 0.30 -17.97 19.47
CA PHE A 401 -0.06 -16.58 19.75
C PHE A 401 -1.13 -16.05 18.78
N GLY A 402 -1.24 -16.60 17.58
CA GLY A 402 -2.24 -16.18 16.58
C GLY A 402 -3.68 -16.28 17.07
N PRO A 403 -4.21 -17.48 17.41
CA PRO A 403 -5.56 -17.61 17.96
C PRO A 403 -5.73 -16.91 19.30
N LEU A 404 -4.68 -16.79 20.13
CA LEU A 404 -4.75 -16.13 21.44
C LEU A 404 -4.79 -14.59 21.34
N ALA A 405 -4.15 -14.01 20.33
CA ALA A 405 -4.22 -12.57 20.03
C ALA A 405 -5.47 -12.18 19.24
N ALA A 406 -6.15 -13.15 18.62
CA ALA A 406 -7.31 -12.93 17.77
C ALA A 406 -8.42 -12.09 18.43
N PRO A 407 -8.80 -12.29 19.72
CA PRO A 407 -9.81 -11.46 20.37
C PRO A 407 -9.38 -10.00 20.54
N THR A 408 -8.11 -9.74 20.87
CA THR A 408 -7.53 -8.39 20.92
C THR A 408 -7.61 -7.73 19.55
N LEU A 409 -7.16 -8.42 18.51
CA LEU A 409 -7.17 -7.91 17.13
C LEU A 409 -8.58 -7.59 16.64
N ALA A 410 -9.57 -8.41 17.02
CA ALA A 410 -10.98 -8.16 16.73
C ALA A 410 -11.50 -6.91 17.43
N ALA A 411 -11.21 -6.75 18.73
CA ALA A 411 -11.61 -5.57 19.49
C ALA A 411 -10.96 -4.29 18.91
N ALA A 412 -9.66 -4.35 18.59
CA ALA A 412 -8.91 -3.29 17.95
C ALA A 412 -9.49 -2.90 16.59
N ALA A 413 -9.77 -3.88 15.72
CA ALA A 413 -10.39 -3.66 14.42
C ALA A 413 -11.79 -3.04 14.55
N LEU A 414 -12.62 -3.54 15.46
CA LEU A 414 -13.93 -2.96 15.73
C LEU A 414 -13.83 -1.54 16.31
N ARG A 415 -12.78 -1.22 17.07
CA ARG A 415 -12.52 0.13 17.59
C ARG A 415 -12.06 1.07 16.48
N MET A 416 -11.17 0.61 15.60
CA MET A 416 -10.78 1.34 14.39
C MET A 416 -11.99 1.61 13.49
N ALA A 417 -12.92 0.66 13.37
CA ALA A 417 -14.09 0.81 12.52
C ALA A 417 -15.10 1.84 13.02
N ARG A 418 -15.14 2.11 14.33
CA ARG A 418 -16.11 3.02 14.96
C ARG A 418 -15.49 4.29 15.51
N ARG A 419 -14.28 4.63 15.08
CA ARG A 419 -13.70 5.95 15.38
C ARG A 419 -14.53 7.01 14.67
N GLY A 420 -14.75 8.14 15.34
CA GLY A 420 -15.42 9.29 14.73
C GLY A 420 -14.53 10.01 13.73
N PRO A 421 -15.03 11.08 13.09
CA PRO A 421 -14.25 11.94 12.22
C PRO A 421 -13.07 12.56 12.98
N ILE A 422 -12.08 13.02 12.23
CA ILE A 422 -10.89 13.63 12.81
C ILE A 422 -11.24 14.97 13.43
N ASP A 423 -10.89 15.12 14.70
CA ASP A 423 -11.10 16.36 15.43
C ASP A 423 -9.90 17.30 15.23
N HIS A 424 -10.05 18.21 14.26
CA HIS A 424 -9.04 19.23 13.95
C HIS A 424 -8.99 20.38 14.99
N SER A 425 -9.91 20.40 15.97
CA SER A 425 -9.89 21.39 17.06
C SER A 425 -9.00 20.99 18.23
N MET A 426 -8.49 19.75 18.24
CA MET A 426 -7.59 19.24 19.27
C MET A 426 -6.25 20.00 19.28
N PRO A 427 -5.60 20.16 20.46
CA PRO A 427 -4.33 20.88 20.59
C PRO A 427 -3.23 20.37 19.66
N ILE A 428 -2.28 21.25 19.33
CA ILE A 428 -1.10 20.91 18.54
C ILE A 428 0.09 20.78 19.51
N ILE A 429 0.93 19.76 19.32
CA ILE A 429 2.19 19.63 20.06
C ILE A 429 3.29 20.23 19.19
N ASP A 430 3.88 21.34 19.65
CA ASP A 430 5.03 21.93 18.98
C ASP A 430 6.29 21.13 19.32
N THR A 431 6.91 20.54 18.30
CA THR A 431 8.20 19.85 18.42
C THR A 431 9.26 20.57 17.60
N PRO A 432 10.56 20.38 17.88
CA PRO A 432 11.63 20.93 17.03
C PRO A 432 11.54 20.48 15.56
N GLY A 433 10.88 19.34 15.28
CA GLY A 433 10.62 18.83 13.93
C GLY A 433 9.33 19.35 13.27
N GLY A 434 8.59 20.23 13.96
CA GLY A 434 7.33 20.81 13.50
C GLY A 434 6.15 20.54 14.44
N ALA A 435 5.05 21.23 14.14
CA ALA A 435 3.76 21.06 14.79
C ALA A 435 3.15 19.68 14.50
N ILE A 436 2.84 18.91 15.54
CA ILE A 436 2.17 17.61 15.43
C ILE A 436 0.70 17.79 15.85
N PRO A 437 -0.27 17.70 14.91
CA PRO A 437 -1.68 17.83 15.25
C PRO A 437 -2.16 16.58 16.00
N THR A 438 -2.66 16.74 17.24
CA THR A 438 -3.01 15.59 18.09
C THR A 438 -4.32 14.91 17.67
N GLY A 439 -5.21 15.60 16.96
CA GLY A 439 -6.44 15.04 16.41
C GLY A 439 -6.19 13.87 15.45
N PRO A 440 -5.50 14.10 14.31
CA PRO A 440 -5.08 13.03 13.39
C PRO A 440 -4.27 11.92 14.08
N LEU A 441 -3.37 12.27 15.01
CA LEU A 441 -2.58 11.29 15.77
C LEU A 441 -3.48 10.38 16.61
N ARG A 442 -4.41 10.95 17.38
CA ARG A 442 -5.38 10.19 18.19
C ARG A 442 -6.25 9.29 17.30
N TRP A 443 -6.72 9.80 16.17
CA TRP A 443 -7.51 9.02 15.22
C TRP A 443 -6.70 7.85 14.61
N ALA A 444 -5.42 8.08 14.28
CA ALA A 444 -4.53 7.07 13.72
C ALA A 444 -4.19 5.98 14.73
N LEU A 445 -4.00 6.35 16.00
CA LEU A 445 -3.72 5.41 17.09
C LEU A 445 -4.96 4.66 17.57
N THR A 446 -6.16 5.16 17.31
CA THR A 446 -7.40 4.55 17.80
C THR A 446 -7.59 3.13 17.27
N GLY A 447 -7.48 2.16 18.17
CA GLY A 447 -7.54 0.72 17.92
C GLY A 447 -6.16 0.08 17.70
N VAL A 448 -5.18 0.78 17.12
CA VAL A 448 -3.77 0.34 17.10
C VAL A 448 -3.23 0.27 18.53
N ASP A 449 -3.55 1.28 19.35
CA ASP A 449 -3.26 1.31 20.79
C ASP A 449 -3.77 0.05 21.50
N LEU A 450 -5.01 -0.36 21.21
CA LEU A 450 -5.64 -1.54 21.80
C LEU A 450 -5.00 -2.84 21.29
N ALA A 451 -4.63 -2.90 20.02
CA ALA A 451 -3.93 -4.04 19.44
C ALA A 451 -2.57 -4.25 20.12
N VAL A 452 -1.78 -3.18 20.25
CA VAL A 452 -0.45 -3.22 20.90
C VAL A 452 -0.59 -3.59 22.36
N LEU A 453 -1.46 -2.90 23.11
CA LEU A 453 -1.66 -3.16 24.55
C LEU A 453 -2.17 -4.59 24.81
N GLY A 454 -3.16 -5.05 24.04
CA GLY A 454 -3.70 -6.39 24.21
C GLY A 454 -2.82 -7.51 23.64
N CYS A 455 -1.77 -7.18 22.90
CA CYS A 455 -0.75 -8.12 22.42
C CYS A 455 0.60 -7.94 23.15
N LEU A 456 0.64 -7.18 24.25
CA LEU A 456 1.85 -6.98 25.04
C LEU A 456 2.52 -8.30 25.46
N PRO A 457 1.80 -9.37 25.87
CA PRO A 457 2.45 -10.64 26.19
C PRO A 457 3.23 -11.24 25.00
N ALA A 458 2.65 -11.18 23.78
CA ALA A 458 3.34 -11.62 22.58
C ALA A 458 4.56 -10.73 22.22
N VAL A 459 4.42 -9.40 22.36
CA VAL A 459 5.53 -8.46 22.13
C VAL A 459 6.65 -8.65 23.15
N ALA A 460 6.30 -8.83 24.42
CA ALA A 460 7.25 -9.10 25.50
C ALA A 460 8.01 -10.42 25.27
N ALA A 461 7.32 -11.47 24.80
CA ALA A 461 7.96 -12.72 24.43
C ALA A 461 8.99 -12.52 23.30
N LEU A 462 8.72 -11.66 22.31
CA LEU A 462 9.65 -11.35 21.21
C LEU A 462 10.87 -10.52 21.67
N LEU A 463 10.67 -9.62 22.63
CA LEU A 463 11.73 -8.76 23.18
C LEU A 463 12.62 -9.47 24.19
N SER A 464 12.08 -10.47 24.88
CA SER A 464 12.75 -11.23 25.91
C SER A 464 12.55 -12.71 25.64
N PRO A 465 13.21 -13.28 24.60
CA PRO A 465 13.01 -14.66 24.17
C PRO A 465 13.22 -15.61 25.37
N PRO A 466 12.15 -16.21 25.91
CA PRO A 466 12.22 -16.96 27.16
C PRO A 466 12.59 -18.42 26.91
N GLY A 467 12.96 -19.14 27.97
CA GLY A 467 13.06 -20.60 27.95
C GLY A 467 11.71 -21.28 27.61
N PRO A 468 10.65 -21.15 28.45
CA PRO A 468 9.32 -21.69 28.15
C PRO A 468 8.27 -20.61 27.77
N LEU A 469 7.58 -20.81 26.64
CA LEU A 469 6.52 -19.90 26.13
C LEU A 469 5.20 -19.94 26.93
N GLY A 470 5.01 -20.95 27.79
CA GLY A 470 3.72 -21.24 28.42
C GLY A 470 3.11 -20.07 29.21
N GLY A 471 3.93 -19.35 29.98
CA GLY A 471 3.47 -18.19 30.75
C GLY A 471 2.97 -17.05 29.86
N PHE A 472 3.67 -16.77 28.76
CA PHE A 472 3.27 -15.73 27.81
C PHE A 472 2.02 -16.11 27.02
N LEU A 473 1.86 -17.39 26.68
CA LEU A 473 0.64 -17.88 26.02
C LEU A 473 -0.58 -17.73 26.95
N ALA A 474 -0.47 -18.14 28.22
CA ALA A 474 -1.54 -17.96 29.20
C ALA A 474 -1.88 -16.47 29.41
N ALA A 475 -0.87 -15.61 29.52
CA ALA A 475 -1.05 -14.17 29.62
C ALA A 475 -1.70 -13.57 28.36
N GLN A 476 -1.32 -14.02 27.16
CA GLN A 476 -1.94 -13.58 25.91
C GLN A 476 -3.41 -14.01 25.82
N ALA A 477 -3.73 -15.23 26.25
CA ALA A 477 -5.10 -15.74 26.28
C ALA A 477 -5.99 -14.89 27.19
N ALA A 478 -5.50 -14.61 28.40
CA ALA A 478 -6.19 -13.75 29.37
C ALA A 478 -6.35 -12.32 28.85
N ALA A 479 -5.28 -11.72 28.31
CA ALA A 479 -5.30 -10.38 27.73
C ALA A 479 -6.30 -10.28 26.57
N GLY A 480 -6.27 -11.25 25.65
CA GLY A 480 -7.23 -11.33 24.53
C GLY A 480 -8.68 -11.35 24.99
N ALA A 481 -9.00 -12.28 25.90
CA ALA A 481 -10.35 -12.41 26.43
C ALA A 481 -10.80 -11.12 27.15
N LEU A 482 -9.97 -10.58 28.05
CA LEU A 482 -10.27 -9.38 28.82
C LEU A 482 -10.47 -8.15 27.93
N VAL A 483 -9.63 -7.97 26.91
CA VAL A 483 -9.73 -6.83 25.98
C VAL A 483 -11.02 -6.90 25.18
N LEU A 484 -11.37 -8.07 24.62
CA LEU A 484 -12.60 -8.20 23.84
C LEU A 484 -13.85 -8.06 24.71
N VAL A 485 -13.88 -8.74 25.87
CA VAL A 485 -15.01 -8.67 26.81
C VAL A 485 -15.16 -7.24 27.34
N GLY A 486 -14.07 -6.61 27.77
CA GLY A 486 -14.07 -5.23 28.24
C GLY A 486 -14.54 -4.25 27.15
N TYR A 487 -14.12 -4.45 25.90
CA TYR A 487 -14.58 -3.65 24.77
C TYR A 487 -16.08 -3.80 24.51
N VAL A 488 -16.60 -5.03 24.48
CA VAL A 488 -18.04 -5.29 24.30
C VAL A 488 -18.85 -4.73 25.48
N ILE A 489 -18.35 -4.89 26.71
CA ILE A 489 -19.04 -4.46 27.93
C ILE A 489 -19.11 -2.93 28.03
N ARG A 490 -18.00 -2.23 27.76
CA ARG A 490 -17.91 -0.77 27.88
C ARG A 490 -18.88 -0.03 26.96
N ASN A 491 -19.29 -0.65 25.85
CA ASN A 491 -20.27 -0.08 24.94
C ASN A 491 -21.73 -0.39 25.36
N ARG A 492 -22.03 -0.41 26.67
CA ARG A 492 -23.41 -0.18 27.17
C ARG A 492 -23.79 1.25 26.79
N GLY A 493 -25.03 1.42 26.33
CA GLY A 493 -25.58 2.67 25.82
C GLY A 493 -25.24 3.88 26.66
#